data_AF-A0A359CIH7-F1
#
_entry.id   AF-A0A359CIH7-F1
#
_cell.length_a   1.000
_cell.length_b   1.000
_cell.length_c   1.000
_cell.angle_alpha   90.00
_cell.angle_beta   90.00
_cell.angle_gamma   90.00
#
_symmetry.space_group_name_H-M   'P 1'
#
loop_
_entity.id
_entity.type
_entity.pdbx_description
1 polymer ?
#
loop_
_entity_poly.entity_id
_entity_poly.type
_entity_poly.pdbx_seq_one_letter_code
_entity_poly.pdbx_strand_id
1 'polypeptide(L)' 'YISLVNLIAGKEVVKELFAVFFSERNIQKELDLLLNDDAYRQTMLGNYEEMRQFVGGPGASDRAAAVIVDAIRGE' A
#
# COMPACT_ATOMS: atom_id res chain seq x y z
N TYR A 1 1.47 -11.03 -2.01
CA TYR A 1 1.72 -9.66 -1.53
C TYR A 1 2.01 -9.71 -0.04
N ILE A 2 2.93 -8.88 0.43
CA ILE A 2 3.36 -8.77 1.84
C ILE A 2 3.15 -7.33 2.34
N SER A 3 3.46 -6.34 1.51
CA SER A 3 3.27 -4.93 1.86
C SER A 3 1.79 -4.59 1.98
N LEU A 4 1.44 -3.72 2.94
CA LEU A 4 0.06 -3.25 3.11
C LEU A 4 -0.48 -2.62 1.81
N VAL A 5 0.37 -1.91 1.06
CA VAL A 5 0.01 -1.27 -0.20
C VAL A 5 -0.53 -2.30 -1.21
N ASN A 6 0.23 -3.36 -1.47
CA ASN A 6 -0.17 -4.38 -2.44
C ASN A 6 -1.31 -5.27 -1.90
N LEU A 7 -1.37 -5.51 -0.60
CA LEU A 7 -2.46 -6.26 0.04
C LEU A 7 -3.81 -5.53 -0.11
N ILE A 8 -3.83 -4.23 0.16
CA ILE A 8 -5.03 -3.39 0.02
C ILE A 8 -5.42 -3.27 -1.45
N ALA A 9 -4.45 -3.05 -2.34
CA ALA A 9 -4.72 -2.88 -3.77
C ALA A 9 -5.13 -4.18 -4.49
N GLY A 10 -4.82 -5.36 -3.93
CA GLY A 10 -5.04 -6.65 -4.58
C GLY A 10 -4.17 -6.89 -5.83
N LYS A 11 -3.23 -6.00 -6.13
CA LYS A 11 -2.29 -6.03 -7.26
C LYS A 11 -0.90 -5.56 -6.82
N GLU A 12 0.14 -5.89 -7.60
CA GLU A 12 1.49 -5.33 -7.38
C GLU A 12 1.48 -3.84 -7.77
N VAL A 13 1.54 -2.95 -6.77
CA VAL A 13 1.67 -1.50 -6.91
C VAL A 13 3.12 -1.06 -6.68
N VAL A 14 3.78 -1.67 -5.69
CA VAL A 14 5.20 -1.45 -5.38
C VAL A 14 5.96 -2.77 -5.38
N LYS A 15 7.24 -2.72 -5.76
CA LYS A 15 8.09 -3.91 -5.72
C LYS A 15 8.36 -4.34 -4.28
N GLU A 16 8.06 -5.61 -3.99
CA GLU A 16 8.34 -6.21 -2.67
C GLU A 16 9.74 -6.84 -2.67
N LEU A 17 10.70 -6.12 -2.11
CA LEU A 17 12.06 -6.61 -1.90
C LEU A 17 12.15 -7.31 -0.53
N PHE A 18 11.75 -8.58 -0.47
CA PHE A 18 11.79 -9.41 0.74
C PHE A 18 12.63 -10.68 0.53
N ALA A 19 13.25 -11.17 1.61
CA ALA A 19 14.11 -12.36 1.60
C ALA A 19 15.17 -12.30 0.49
N VAL A 20 15.21 -13.31 -0.41
CA VAL A 20 16.17 -13.38 -1.51
C VAL A 20 16.09 -12.19 -2.48
N PHE A 21 14.95 -11.49 -2.53
CA PHE A 21 14.79 -10.31 -3.38
C PHE A 21 15.40 -9.05 -2.76
N PHE A 22 15.68 -9.04 -1.46
CA PHE A 22 16.34 -7.93 -0.76
C PHE A 22 17.86 -7.99 -0.97
N SER A 23 18.30 -7.59 -2.16
CA SER A 23 19.71 -7.50 -2.52
C SER A 23 20.03 -6.11 -3.05
N GLU A 24 21.29 -5.68 -2.89
CA GLU A 24 21.78 -4.38 -3.40
C GLU A 24 21.43 -4.19 -4.88
N ARG A 25 21.67 -5.21 -5.70
CA ARG A 25 21.35 -5.20 -7.13
C ARG A 25 19.88 -4.92 -7.40
N ASN A 26 18.97 -5.55 -6.67
CA ASN A 26 17.54 -5.36 -6.87
C ASN A 26 17.06 -4.00 -6.36
N ILE A 27 17.65 -3.52 -5.25
CA ILE A 27 17.38 -2.18 -4.72
C ILE A 27 17.83 -1.13 -5.74
N GLN A 28 19.04 -1.24 -6.30
CA GLN A 28 19.54 -0.33 -7.32
C GLN A 28 18.65 -0.35 -8.57
N LYS A 29 18.25 -1.52 -9.03
CA LYS A 29 17.35 -1.67 -10.19
C LYS A 29 16.00 -1.00 -9.94
N GLU A 30 15.39 -1.25 -8.78
CA GLU A 30 14.11 -0.64 -8.43
C GLU A 30 14.24 0.88 -8.30
N LEU A 31 15.31 1.36 -7.66
CA LEU A 31 15.57 2.78 -7.53
C LEU A 31 15.78 3.46 -8.89
N ASP A 32 16.47 2.82 -9.83
CA ASP A 32 16.65 3.31 -11.19
C ASP A 32 15.30 3.46 -11.93
N LEU A 33 14.42 2.46 -11.83
CA LEU A 33 13.06 2.54 -12.38
C LEU A 33 12.27 3.70 -11.74
N LEU A 34 12.38 3.90 -10.43
CA LEU A 34 11.68 4.96 -9.72
C LEU A 34 12.19 6.37 -10.06
N LEU A 35 13.48 6.51 -10.35
CA LEU A 35 14.11 7.80 -10.59
C LEU A 35 14.16 8.20 -12.06
N ASN A 36 14.33 7.22 -12.96
CA ASN A 36 14.67 7.47 -14.36
C ASN A 36 13.60 6.97 -15.34
N ASP A 37 12.61 6.17 -14.91
CA ASP A 37 11.46 5.78 -15.72
C ASP A 37 10.19 6.49 -15.22
N ASP A 38 9.87 7.61 -15.85
CA ASP A 38 8.69 8.42 -15.52
C ASP A 38 7.39 7.63 -15.68
N ALA A 39 7.28 6.78 -16.70
CA ALA A 39 6.04 6.02 -16.95
C ALA A 39 5.81 4.99 -15.84
N TYR A 40 6.87 4.30 -15.41
CA TYR A 40 6.85 3.38 -14.27
C TYR A 40 6.41 4.11 -13.00
N ARG A 41 7.06 5.24 -12.70
CA ARG A 41 6.74 6.05 -11.51
C ARG A 41 5.31 6.59 -11.53
N GLN A 42 4.85 7.12 -12.65
CA GLN A 42 3.49 7.66 -12.76
C GLN A 42 2.43 6.57 -12.63
N THR A 43 2.69 5.37 -13.17
CA THR A 43 1.80 4.22 -12.99
C THR A 43 1.69 3.85 -11.50
N MET A 44 2.81 3.78 -10.79
CA MET A 44 2.81 3.50 -9.36
C MET A 44 2.09 4.60 -8.55
N LEU A 45 2.32 5.88 -8.85
CA LEU A 45 1.63 7.00 -8.20
C LEU A 45 0.12 7.01 -8.48
N GLY A 46 -0.30 6.68 -9.71
CA GLY A 46 -1.71 6.54 -10.08
C GLY A 46 -2.39 5.42 -9.29
N ASN A 47 -1.74 4.26 -9.17
CA ASN A 47 -2.22 3.18 -8.32
C ASN A 47 -2.33 3.60 -6.84
N TYR A 48 -1.42 4.43 -6.33
CA TYR A 48 -1.54 5.00 -4.97
C TYR A 48 -2.75 5.93 -4.83
N GLU A 49 -3.07 6.72 -5.86
CA GLU A 49 -4.27 7.57 -5.87
C GLU A 49 -5.55 6.75 -5.86
N GLU A 50 -5.64 5.71 -6.69
CA GLU A 50 -6.75 4.74 -6.67
C GLU A 50 -6.90 4.10 -5.27
N MET A 51 -5.79 3.67 -4.68
CA MET A 51 -5.78 3.07 -3.35
C MET A 51 -6.25 4.05 -2.27
N ARG A 52 -5.83 5.32 -2.33
CA ARG A 52 -6.28 6.37 -1.38
C ARG A 52 -7.80 6.54 -1.41
N GLN A 53 -8.40 6.50 -2.60
CA GLN A 53 -9.85 6.60 -2.74
C GLN A 53 -10.57 5.39 -2.13
N PHE A 54 -10.00 4.19 -2.25
CA PHE A 54 -10.57 2.97 -1.68
C PHE A 54 -10.46 2.92 -0.14
N VAL A 55 -9.29 3.24 0.43
CA VAL A 55 -9.05 3.21 1.88
C VAL A 55 -9.87 4.30 2.59
N GLY A 56 -10.14 5.40 1.89
CA GLY A 56 -10.90 6.52 2.40
C GLY A 56 -10.11 7.40 3.36
N GLY A 57 -10.84 8.20 4.13
CA GLY A 57 -10.28 9.20 5.03
C GLY A 57 -9.79 8.64 6.38
N PRO A 58 -9.07 9.47 7.15
CA PRO A 58 -8.61 9.13 8.49
C PRO A 58 -9.75 8.78 9.45
N GLY A 59 -9.42 8.27 10.63
CA GLY A 59 -10.39 7.89 11.67
C GLY A 59 -10.91 6.45 11.55
N ALA A 60 -10.24 5.59 10.77
CA ALA A 60 -10.62 4.18 10.68
C ALA A 60 -10.60 3.47 12.04
N SER A 61 -9.58 3.74 12.87
CA SER A 61 -9.48 3.19 14.23
C SER A 61 -10.60 3.69 15.15
N ASP A 62 -10.96 4.97 15.10
CA ASP A 62 -12.03 5.52 15.93
C ASP A 62 -13.38 4.92 15.56
N ARG A 63 -13.67 4.80 14.24
CA ARG A 63 -14.87 4.13 13.73
C ARG A 63 -14.92 2.67 14.19
N ALA A 64 -13.80 1.95 14.09
CA ALA A 64 -13.72 0.57 14.54
C ALA A 64 -13.94 0.46 16.06
N ALA A 65 -13.34 1.34 16.86
CA ALA A 65 -13.51 1.36 18.31
C ALA A 65 -14.97 1.64 18.71
N ALA A 66 -15.65 2.58 18.04
CA ALA A 66 -17.06 2.86 18.25
C ALA A 66 -17.92 1.61 17.98
N VAL A 67 -17.73 0.97 16.83
CA VAL A 67 -18.46 -0.27 16.47
C VAL A 67 -18.24 -1.39 17.49
N ILE A 68 -17.02 -1.56 17.99
CA ILE A 68 -16.71 -2.57 19.02
C ILE A 68 -17.45 -2.26 20.33
N VAL A 69 -17.44 -1.00 20.77
CA VAL A 69 -18.10 -0.58 22.01
C VAL A 69 -19.61 -0.75 21.91
N ASP A 70 -20.22 -0.34 20.80
CA ASP A 70 -21.67 -0.48 20.56
C ASP A 70 -22.08 -1.96 20.55
N ALA A 71 -21.33 -2.80 19.85
CA ALA A 71 -21.57 -4.25 19.80
C ALA A 71 -21.49 -4.94 21.17
N ILE A 72 -20.60 -4.47 22.07
CA ILE A 72 -20.49 -5.00 23.44
C ILE A 72 -21.64 -4.49 24.34
N ARG A 73 -22.15 -3.29 24.08
CA ARG A 73 -23.27 -2.69 24.84
C ARG A 73 -24.63 -3.24 24.44
N GLY A 74 -24.73 -3.89 23.28
CA GLY A 74 -25.99 -4.45 22.77
C GLY A 74 -26.92 -3.42 22.15
N GLU A 75 -26.37 -2.29 21.70
CA GLU A 75 -27.04 -1.29 20.85
C GLU A 75 -26.79 -1.57 19.36
#